data_AF-A0A8S9QYD0-F1
#
_entry.id   AF-A0A8S9QYD0-F1
#
_cell.length_a   1.000
_cell.length_b   1.000
_cell.length_c   1.000
_cell.angle_alpha   90.00
_cell.angle_beta   90.00
_cell.angle_gamma   90.00
#
_symmetry.space_group_name_H-M   'P 1'
#
loop_
_entity.id
_entity.type
_entity.pdbx_description
1 polymer ?
#
loop_
_entity_poly.entity_id
_entity_poly.type
_entity_poly.pdbx_seq_one_letter_code
_entity_poly.pdbx_strand_id
1 'polypeptide(L)'
;MVELFEAAKKAADVANAKGILSGKADALRCVEAISLFMKMNVTPKPNEPRRMIERLQVLTKHKDRTICNAASALLQLWRQRTREQERKAASTIDMILCKPRQGQQIRGQCFTREPTKTRKLVM
;
A
#
# COMPACT_ATOMS: atom_id res chain seq x y z
N MET A 1 9.80 -16.17 -0.91
CA MET A 1 9.91 -14.80 -0.35
C MET A 1 10.35 -14.83 1.11
N VAL A 2 9.62 -15.57 1.95
CA VAL A 2 9.94 -15.76 3.37
C VAL A 2 11.37 -16.28 3.58
N GLU A 3 11.82 -17.25 2.79
CA GLU A 3 13.17 -17.82 2.93
C GLU A 3 14.30 -16.81 2.70
N LEU A 4 14.16 -15.95 1.69
CA LEU A 4 15.14 -14.87 1.44
C LEU A 4 15.17 -13.87 2.61
N PHE A 5 14.03 -13.70 3.29
CA PHE A 5 13.91 -12.81 4.43
C PHE A 5 14.56 -13.41 5.68
N GLU A 6 14.32 -14.70 5.93
CA GLU A 6 14.97 -15.43 7.00
C GLU A 6 16.49 -15.46 6.80
N ALA A 7 16.97 -15.61 5.55
CA ALA A 7 18.38 -15.51 5.24
C ALA A 7 18.95 -14.11 5.52
N ALA A 8 18.24 -13.03 5.12
CA ALA A 8 18.64 -11.66 5.42
C ALA A 8 18.70 -11.38 6.93
N LYS A 9 17.71 -11.87 7.67
CA LYS A 9 17.66 -11.75 9.14
C LYS A 9 18.81 -12.51 9.79
N LYS A 10 19.05 -13.76 9.39
CA LYS A 10 20.16 -14.56 9.92
C LYS A 10 21.51 -13.88 9.67
N ALA A 11 21.70 -13.29 8.49
CA ALA A 11 22.91 -12.53 8.17
C ALA A 11 23.05 -11.28 9.08
N ALA A 12 21.96 -10.57 9.35
CA ALA A 12 21.97 -9.46 10.31
C ALA A 12 22.30 -9.90 11.74
N ASP A 13 21.71 -11.01 12.21
CA ASP A 13 21.96 -11.54 13.55
C ASP A 13 23.42 -11.97 13.72
N VAL A 14 23.99 -12.63 12.70
CA VAL A 14 25.42 -12.99 12.66
C VAL A 14 26.31 -11.76 12.64
N ALA A 15 25.96 -10.73 11.86
CA ALA A 15 26.69 -9.47 11.82
C ALA A 15 26.66 -8.76 13.20
N ASN A 16 25.52 -8.78 13.88
CA ASN A 16 25.37 -8.22 15.22
C ASN A 16 26.21 -8.98 16.26
N ALA A 17 26.20 -10.31 16.20
CA ALA A 17 26.96 -11.16 17.11
C ALA A 17 28.48 -10.99 16.95
N LYS A 18 28.96 -10.84 15.71
CA LYS A 18 30.38 -10.63 15.40
C LYS A 18 30.86 -9.19 15.63
N GLY A 19 29.94 -8.23 15.74
CA GLY A 19 30.24 -6.80 15.83
C GLY A 19 30.69 -6.19 14.49
N ILE A 20 30.82 -4.87 14.45
CA ILE A 20 30.96 -4.08 13.20
C ILE A 20 32.21 -4.48 12.38
N LEU A 21 33.32 -4.80 13.05
CA LEU A 21 34.60 -5.09 12.38
C LEU A 21 34.63 -6.49 11.74
N SER A 22 34.17 -7.51 12.46
CA SER A 22 34.19 -8.92 12.00
C SER A 22 32.90 -9.32 11.25
N GLY A 23 31.80 -8.61 11.48
CA GLY A 23 30.49 -8.86 10.87
C GLY A 23 30.26 -8.20 9.50
N LYS A 24 31.24 -7.47 8.95
CA LYS A 24 31.06 -6.66 7.72
C LYS A 24 30.59 -7.47 6.51
N ALA A 25 31.12 -8.68 6.32
CA ALA A 25 30.72 -9.55 5.21
C ALA A 25 29.26 -10.04 5.35
N ASP A 26 28.84 -10.35 6.58
CA ASP A 26 27.47 -10.74 6.88
C ASP A 26 26.51 -9.55 6.77
N ALA A 27 26.97 -8.35 7.14
CA ALA A 27 26.22 -7.11 6.92
C ALA A 27 26.00 -6.82 5.43
N LEU A 28 27.04 -7.01 4.60
CA LEU A 28 26.92 -6.87 3.15
C LEU A 28 25.89 -7.87 2.58
N ARG A 29 25.96 -9.14 2.99
CA ARG A 29 24.98 -10.18 2.59
C ARG A 29 23.55 -9.81 2.98
N CYS A 30 23.34 -9.22 4.16
CA CYS A 30 22.04 -8.72 4.56
C CYS A 30 21.55 -7.61 3.62
N VAL A 31 22.41 -6.64 3.30
CA VAL A 31 22.09 -5.52 2.39
C VAL A 31 21.80 -5.99 0.96
N GLU A 32 22.54 -6.98 0.45
CA GLU A 32 22.29 -7.58 -0.85
C GLU A 32 20.94 -8.27 -0.92
N ALA A 33 20.58 -9.03 0.12
CA ALA A 33 19.26 -9.67 0.22
C ALA A 33 18.13 -8.62 0.27
N ILE A 34 18.31 -7.54 1.04
CA ILE A 34 17.39 -6.39 1.08
C ILE A 34 17.26 -5.73 -0.30
N SER A 35 18.35 -5.55 -1.02
CA SER A 35 18.33 -4.99 -2.38
C SER A 35 17.60 -5.90 -3.37
N LEU A 36 17.72 -7.22 -3.22
CA LEU A 36 16.98 -8.16 -4.04
C LEU A 36 15.46 -8.03 -3.80
N PHE A 37 15.04 -7.81 -2.55
CA PHE A 37 13.64 -7.50 -2.24
C PHE A 37 13.14 -6.22 -2.92
N MET A 38 13.97 -5.17 -3.00
CA MET A 38 13.62 -3.95 -3.71
C MET A 38 13.45 -4.21 -5.22
N LYS A 39 14.37 -4.96 -5.83
CA LYS A 39 14.38 -5.25 -7.27
C LYS A 39 13.23 -6.14 -7.72
N MET A 40 12.90 -7.17 -6.94
CA MET A 40 11.84 -8.11 -7.28
C MET A 40 10.44 -7.48 -7.26
N ASN A 41 10.28 -6.21 -6.85
CA ASN A 41 9.03 -5.46 -6.87
C ASN A 41 7.85 -6.21 -6.24
N VAL A 42 8.12 -7.11 -5.30
CA VAL A 42 7.08 -7.99 -4.79
C VAL A 42 6.25 -7.22 -3.80
N THR A 43 5.07 -6.77 -4.24
CA THR A 43 3.98 -6.43 -3.32
C THR A 43 3.59 -7.73 -2.62
N PRO A 44 3.89 -7.88 -1.32
CA PRO A 44 3.59 -9.13 -0.64
C PRO A 44 2.05 -9.28 -0.58
N LYS A 45 1.53 -10.48 -0.82
CA LYS A 45 0.09 -10.78 -0.73
C LYS A 45 -0.44 -10.30 0.62
N PRO A 46 -1.62 -9.66 0.75
CA PRO A 46 -2.02 -8.81 1.88
C PRO A 46 -1.75 -9.32 3.32
N ASN A 47 -1.63 -10.64 3.55
CA ASN A 47 -1.28 -11.20 4.86
C ASN A 47 0.23 -11.40 5.13
N GLU A 48 1.08 -11.55 4.11
CA GLU A 48 2.54 -11.63 4.28
C GLU A 48 3.27 -10.29 4.56
N PRO A 49 2.87 -9.11 4.03
CA PRO A 49 3.63 -7.88 4.17
C PRO A 49 3.66 -7.43 5.62
N ARG A 50 2.57 -7.63 6.36
CA ARG A 50 2.44 -7.10 7.73
C ARG A 50 3.48 -7.71 8.67
N ARG A 51 3.64 -9.04 8.65
CA ARG A 51 4.65 -9.74 9.44
C ARG A 51 6.08 -9.40 9.01
N MET A 52 6.32 -9.20 7.71
CA MET A 52 7.64 -8.82 7.21
C MET A 52 7.99 -7.35 7.52
N ILE A 53 7.00 -6.45 7.53
CA ILE A 53 7.16 -5.04 7.93
C ILE A 53 7.61 -4.93 9.39
N GLU A 54 6.97 -5.69 10.30
CA GLU A 54 7.34 -5.73 11.72
C GLU A 54 8.79 -6.21 11.89
N ARG A 55 9.17 -7.26 11.16
CA ARG A 55 10.54 -7.77 11.19
C ARG A 55 11.55 -6.80 10.59
N LEU A 56 11.19 -6.04 9.54
CA LEU A 56 12.04 -4.96 9.01
C LEU A 56 12.26 -3.85 10.02
N GLN A 57 11.26 -3.50 10.83
CA GLN A 57 11.43 -2.49 11.89
C GLN A 57 12.50 -2.89 12.91
N VAL A 58 12.65 -4.19 13.20
CA VAL A 58 13.75 -4.69 14.04
C VAL A 58 15.11 -4.39 13.37
N LEU A 59 15.23 -4.64 12.07
CA LEU A 59 16.45 -4.36 11.31
C LEU A 59 16.76 -2.86 11.18
N THR A 60 15.75 -1.98 11.23
CA THR A 60 16.00 -0.52 11.25
C THR A 60 16.68 -0.05 12.54
N LYS A 61 16.63 -0.82 13.62
CA LYS A 61 17.30 -0.51 14.90
C LYS A 61 18.70 -1.12 15.01
N HIS A 62 19.21 -1.70 13.93
CA HIS A 62 20.49 -2.38 13.92
C HIS A 62 21.66 -1.42 14.14
N LYS A 63 22.72 -1.89 14.81
CA LYS A 63 23.92 -1.08 15.13
C LYS A 63 24.70 -0.68 13.87
N ASP A 64 24.69 -1.55 12.87
CA ASP A 64 25.28 -1.27 11.57
C ASP A 64 24.38 -0.31 10.76
N ARG A 65 24.96 0.85 10.41
CA ARG A 65 24.25 1.92 9.69
C ARG A 65 23.87 1.52 8.26
N THR A 66 24.63 0.62 7.61
CA THR A 66 24.31 0.15 6.26
C THR A 66 23.08 -0.75 6.26
N ILE A 67 22.98 -1.67 7.22
CA ILE A 67 21.78 -2.50 7.42
C ILE A 67 20.58 -1.60 7.76
N CYS A 68 20.75 -0.68 8.71
CA CYS A 68 19.69 0.25 9.13
C CYS A 68 19.16 1.08 7.95
N ASN A 69 20.05 1.66 7.14
CA ASN A 69 19.67 2.47 5.98
C ASN A 69 18.94 1.63 4.92
N ALA A 70 19.47 0.45 4.60
CA ALA A 70 18.86 -0.46 3.60
C ALA A 70 17.47 -0.92 4.05
N ALA A 71 17.33 -1.33 5.32
CA ALA A 71 16.05 -1.74 5.90
C ALA A 71 15.04 -0.59 5.93
N SER A 72 15.47 0.63 6.26
CA SER A 72 14.62 1.82 6.28
C SER A 72 14.10 2.16 4.89
N ALA A 73 14.95 2.11 3.87
CA ALA A 73 14.55 2.34 2.48
C ALA A 73 13.52 1.30 2.02
N LEU A 74 13.72 0.02 2.33
CA LEU A 74 12.77 -1.05 1.97
C LEU A 74 11.42 -0.86 2.68
N LEU A 75 11.44 -0.49 3.96
CA LEU A 75 10.25 -0.24 4.76
C LEU A 75 9.40 0.91 4.19
N GLN A 76 10.04 2.00 3.76
CA GLN A 76 9.34 3.13 3.14
C GLN A 76 8.71 2.74 1.81
N LEU A 77 9.45 2.02 0.96
CA LEU A 77 8.96 1.52 -0.33
C LEU A 77 7.71 0.64 -0.14
N TRP A 78 7.74 -0.29 0.81
CA TRP A 78 6.61 -1.16 1.10
C TRP A 78 5.41 -0.41 1.65
N ARG A 79 5.59 0.53 2.57
CA ARG A 79 4.49 1.37 3.08
C ARG A 79 3.82 2.18 1.96
N GLN A 80 4.61 2.75 1.06
CA GLN A 80 4.08 3.49 -0.08
C GLN A 80 3.29 2.57 -1.01
N ARG A 81 3.83 1.38 -1.32
CA ARG A 81 3.17 0.37 -2.15
C ARG A 81 1.86 -0.12 -1.55
N THR A 82 1.82 -0.41 -0.26
CA THR A 82 0.59 -0.86 0.43
C THR A 82 -0.51 0.20 0.28
N ARG A 83 -0.21 1.47 0.54
CA ARG A 83 -1.17 2.57 0.37
C ARG A 83 -1.67 2.70 -1.08
N GLU A 84 -0.78 2.54 -2.05
CA GLU A 84 -1.13 2.59 -3.47
C GLU A 84 -2.07 1.43 -3.86
N GLN A 85 -1.80 0.23 -3.36
CA GLN A 85 -2.66 -0.93 -3.59
C GLN A 85 -4.03 -0.76 -2.93
N GLU A 86 -4.10 -0.22 -1.72
CA GLU A 86 -5.36 0.08 -1.03
C GLU A 86 -6.20 1.10 -1.82
N ARG A 87 -5.58 2.16 -2.36
CA ARG A 87 -6.27 3.15 -3.22
C ARG A 87 -6.82 2.53 -4.50
N LYS A 88 -6.03 1.67 -5.16
CA LYS A 88 -6.46 0.95 -6.38
C LYS A 88 -7.59 -0.03 -6.09
N ALA A 89 -7.53 -0.74 -4.97
CA ALA A 89 -8.59 -1.63 -4.53
C ALA A 89 -9.87 -0.84 -4.21
N ALA A 90 -9.78 0.29 -3.50
CA ALA A 90 -10.90 1.16 -3.22
C ALA A 90 -11.54 1.72 -4.51
N SER A 91 -10.73 2.17 -5.47
CA SER A 91 -11.22 2.64 -6.78
C SER A 91 -11.86 1.52 -7.62
N THR A 92 -11.35 0.29 -7.53
CA THR A 92 -11.94 -0.87 -8.21
C THR A 92 -13.28 -1.24 -7.57
N ILE A 93 -13.36 -1.22 -6.24
CA ILE A 93 -14.61 -1.45 -5.49
C ILE A 93 -15.62 -0.35 -5.84
N ASP A 94 -15.21 0.92 -5.87
CA ASP A 94 -16.05 2.02 -6.29
C ASP A 94 -16.58 1.80 -7.71
N MET A 95 -15.75 1.40 -8.67
CA MET A 95 -16.19 1.10 -10.04
C MET A 95 -17.18 -0.08 -10.13
N ILE A 96 -17.01 -1.10 -9.29
CA ILE A 96 -17.90 -2.28 -9.27
C ILE A 96 -19.23 -1.97 -8.56
N LEU A 97 -19.18 -1.22 -7.45
CA LEU A 97 -20.35 -0.88 -6.63
C LEU A 97 -21.14 0.28 -7.25
N CYS A 98 -20.45 1.27 -7.81
CA CYS A 98 -21.01 2.42 -8.54
C CYS A 98 -21.17 2.12 -10.04
N LYS A 99 -21.63 0.92 -10.42
CA LYS A 99 -22.09 0.70 -11.80
C LYS A 99 -23.04 1.84 -12.16
N PRO A 100 -22.75 2.68 -13.18
CA PRO A 100 -23.76 3.59 -13.67
C PRO A 100 -24.89 2.72 -14.18
N ARG A 101 -26.05 2.78 -13.51
CA ARG A 101 -27.30 2.42 -14.17
C ARG A 101 -27.30 3.29 -15.42
N GLN A 102 -27.15 2.66 -16.59
CA GLN A 102 -27.52 3.25 -17.87
C GLN A 102 -29.03 3.49 -17.79
N GLY A 103 -29.40 4.56 -17.10
CA GLY A 103 -30.74 5.07 -16.96
C GLY A 103 -31.06 5.74 -18.27
N GLN A 104 -31.84 5.05 -19.08
CA GLN A 104 -32.54 5.56 -20.24
C GLN A 104 -33.02 6.99 -19.95
N GLN A 105 -32.50 7.95 -20.72
CA GLN A 105 -32.88 9.35 -20.67
C GLN A 105 -34.34 9.48 -21.11
N ILE A 106 -35.27 9.28 -20.18
CA ILE A 106 -36.66 9.66 -20.39
C ILE A 106 -36.73 11.16 -20.10
N ARG A 107 -36.83 11.92 -21.18
CA ARG A 107 -37.10 13.35 -21.26
C ARG A 107 -38.36 13.70 -20.46
N GLY A 108 -38.20 13.95 -19.16
CA GLY A 108 -39.24 14.52 -18.31
C GLY A 108 -39.32 16.03 -18.56
N GLN A 109 -40.19 16.45 -19.47
CA GLN A 109 -40.60 17.86 -19.55
C GLN A 109 -41.39 18.19 -18.28
N CYS A 110 -40.88 19.17 -17.55
CA CYS A 110 -41.53 19.81 -16.42
C CYS A 110 -42.87 20.40 -16.87
N PHE A 111 -43.99 19.85 -16.38
CA PHE A 111 -45.29 20.50 -16.49
C PHE A 111 -45.35 21.65 -15.50
N THR A 112 -45.19 22.88 -15.98
CA THR A 112 -45.53 24.09 -15.25
C THR A 112 -47.04 24.14 -15.03
N ARG A 113 -47.47 24.09 -13.77
CA ARG A 113 -48.87 24.32 -13.38
C ARG A 113 -49.15 25.83 -13.42
N GLU A 114 -50.04 26.23 -14.32
CA GLU A 114 -50.64 27.57 -14.35
C GLU A 114 -51.56 27.78 -13.13
N PRO A 115 -51.57 28.97 -12.49
CA PRO A 115 -52.51 29.28 -11.42
C PRO A 115 -53.85 29.79 -11.98
N THR A 116 -54.93 29.15 -11.54
CA THR A 116 -56.33 29.47 -11.80
C THR A 116 -56.67 30.90 -11.40
N LYS A 117 -57.11 31.74 -12.34
CA LYS A 117 -57.68 33.07 -12.04
C LYS A 117 -59.18 33.08 -12.26
N THR A 118 -59.91 32.97 -11.15
CA THR A 118 -61.35 33.19 -11.02
C THR A 118 -61.70 34.63 -11.44
N ARG A 119 -62.66 34.80 -12.36
CA ARG A 119 -63.38 36.06 -12.55
C ARG A 119 -64.88 35.82 -12.38
N LYS A 120 -65.45 36.67 -11.53
CA LYS A 120 -66.82 36.65 -11.01
C LYS A 120 -67.85 36.92 -12.10
N LEU A 121 -68.99 36.23 -11.97
CA LEU A 121 -70.29 36.59 -12.53
C LEU A 121 -70.79 37.89 -11.88
N VAL A 122 -71.21 38.87 -12.68
CA VAL A 122 -72.22 39.87 -12.29
C VAL A 122 -73.16 40.03 -13.48
N MET A 123 -74.44 40.13 -13.14
CA MET A 123 -75.65 40.19 -13.97
C MET A 123 -75.60 41.19 -15.13
#